data_AF-A0A842WIE3-F1
#
_entry.id   AF-A0A842WIE3-F1
#
_cell.length_a   1.000
_cell.length_b   1.000
_cell.length_c   1.000
_cell.angle_alpha   90.00
_cell.angle_beta   90.00
_cell.angle_gamma   90.00
#
_symmetry.space_group_name_H-M   'P 1'
#
loop_
_entity.id
_entity.type
_entity.pdbx_description
1 polymer ?
#
loop_
_entity_poly.entity_id
_entity_poly.type
_entity_poly.pdbx_seq_one_letter_code
_entity_poly.pdbx_strand_id
1 'polypeptide(L)'
;MNQSKGFVSMDLLFSAIPILLMLTHALIMVWISAEATSNSLEAGEITGKLATIADYVVKRGAVERSFQGMEFMGTASYRPNVIDGEKLSRMDLEETGRWVGLDHLQVSFEKGEGNCIYRLVLLEGEIKKLYVCGE
;
A
#
# COMPACT_ATOMS: atom_id res chain seq x y z
N MET A 1 -42.76 12.77 -57.20
CA MET A 1 -42.04 11.73 -56.42
C MET A 1 -40.88 12.39 -55.67
N ASN A 2 -41.06 12.81 -54.41
CA ASN A 2 -39.95 13.23 -53.53
C ASN A 2 -40.34 13.38 -52.04
N GLN A 3 -41.42 12.75 -51.56
CA GLN A 3 -41.89 12.92 -50.17
C GLN A 3 -41.34 11.89 -49.18
N SER A 4 -40.68 10.81 -49.61
CA SER A 4 -40.22 9.73 -48.73
C SER A 4 -38.81 9.91 -48.15
N LYS A 5 -38.03 10.92 -48.59
CA LYS A 5 -36.65 11.11 -48.11
C LYS A 5 -36.57 11.73 -46.70
N GLY A 6 -37.55 12.56 -46.32
CA GLY A 6 -37.56 13.23 -45.00
C GLY A 6 -37.95 12.30 -43.83
N PHE A 7 -38.76 11.27 -44.12
CA PHE A 7 -39.21 10.31 -43.10
C PHE A 7 -38.09 9.36 -42.69
N VAL A 8 -37.33 8.85 -43.68
CA VAL A 8 -36.16 7.98 -43.45
C VAL A 8 -35.07 8.73 -42.66
N SER A 9 -34.89 10.04 -42.86
CA SER A 9 -33.93 10.82 -42.08
C SER A 9 -34.36 11.06 -40.63
N MET A 10 -35.67 11.16 -40.35
CA MET A 10 -36.18 11.34 -38.99
C MET A 10 -36.04 10.05 -38.17
N ASP A 11 -36.42 8.89 -38.71
CA ASP A 11 -36.27 7.60 -38.03
C ASP A 11 -34.79 7.27 -37.74
N LEU A 12 -33.90 7.67 -38.65
CA LEU A 12 -32.46 7.49 -38.48
C LEU A 12 -31.89 8.42 -37.40
N LEU A 13 -32.37 9.68 -37.31
CA LEU A 13 -32.02 10.60 -36.22
C LEU A 13 -32.54 10.11 -34.85
N PHE A 14 -33.79 9.63 -34.80
CA PHE A 14 -34.39 9.11 -33.57
C PHE A 14 -33.73 7.82 -33.06
N SER A 15 -33.11 7.01 -33.94
CA SER A 15 -32.31 5.86 -33.50
C SER A 15 -30.85 6.21 -33.20
N ALA A 16 -30.24 7.14 -33.95
CA ALA A 16 -28.85 7.51 -33.78
C ALA A 16 -28.59 8.29 -32.47
N ILE A 17 -29.50 9.18 -32.07
CA ILE A 17 -29.33 10.00 -30.85
C ILE A 17 -29.25 9.14 -29.58
N PRO A 18 -30.17 8.18 -29.31
CA PRO A 18 -30.07 7.27 -28.17
C PRO A 18 -28.80 6.41 -28.21
N ILE A 19 -28.41 5.92 -29.39
CA ILE A 19 -27.19 5.11 -29.55
C ILE A 19 -25.96 5.95 -29.17
N LEU A 20 -25.88 7.19 -29.65
CA LEU A 20 -24.78 8.10 -29.33
C LEU A 20 -24.74 8.40 -27.82
N LEU A 21 -25.90 8.64 -27.21
CA LEU A 21 -26.01 8.87 -25.77
C LEU A 21 -25.55 7.65 -24.97
N MET A 22 -25.98 6.44 -25.32
CA MET A 22 -25.51 5.21 -24.68
C MET A 22 -23.99 5.05 -24.81
N LEU A 23 -23.43 5.37 -25.98
CA LEU A 23 -22.00 5.28 -26.25
C LEU A 23 -21.20 6.29 -25.43
N THR A 24 -21.65 7.55 -25.36
CA THR A 24 -21.02 8.56 -24.50
C THR A 24 -21.11 8.19 -23.02
N HIS A 25 -22.25 7.66 -22.57
CA HIS A 25 -22.43 7.24 -21.19
C HIS A 25 -21.52 6.05 -20.84
N ALA A 26 -21.39 5.07 -21.73
CA ALA A 26 -20.46 3.96 -21.57
C ALA A 26 -19.01 4.42 -21.49
N LEU A 27 -18.59 5.35 -22.37
CA LEU A 27 -17.24 5.92 -22.34
C LEU A 27 -16.95 6.68 -21.04
N ILE A 28 -17.91 7.46 -20.53
CA ILE A 28 -17.78 8.18 -19.26
C ILE A 28 -17.65 7.19 -18.10
N MET A 29 -18.48 6.14 -18.06
CA MET A 29 -18.42 5.12 -17.01
C MET A 29 -17.08 4.37 -17.01
N VAL A 30 -16.56 4.02 -18.18
CA VAL A 30 -15.24 3.38 -18.32
C VAL A 30 -14.14 4.32 -17.83
N TRP A 31 -14.19 5.60 -18.19
CA TRP A 31 -13.22 6.60 -17.73
C TRP A 31 -13.20 6.73 -16.20
N ILE A 32 -14.37 6.92 -15.58
CA ILE A 32 -14.50 7.05 -14.13
C ILE A 32 -13.99 5.79 -13.41
N SER A 33 -14.30 4.62 -13.96
CA SER A 33 -13.86 3.33 -13.40
C SER A 33 -12.35 3.15 -13.52
N ALA A 34 -11.76 3.54 -14.66
CA ALA A 34 -10.32 3.48 -14.87
C ALA A 34 -9.57 4.42 -13.92
N GLU A 35 -10.07 5.64 -13.74
CA GLU A 35 -9.51 6.63 -12.81
C GLU A 35 -9.57 6.15 -11.36
N ALA A 36 -10.71 5.62 -10.92
CA ALA A 36 -10.86 5.05 -9.57
C ALA A 36 -9.94 3.82 -9.35
N THR A 37 -9.74 3.02 -10.40
CA THR A 37 -8.85 1.85 -10.35
C THR A 37 -7.38 2.28 -10.30
N SER A 38 -6.97 3.30 -11.06
CA SER A 38 -5.61 3.83 -11.05
C SER A 38 -5.24 4.41 -9.69
N ASN A 39 -6.11 5.26 -9.13
CA ASN A 39 -5.88 5.88 -7.83
C ASN A 39 -5.83 4.85 -6.68
N SER A 40 -6.62 3.77 -6.77
CA SER A 40 -6.57 2.68 -5.78
C SER A 40 -5.35 1.77 -5.94
N LEU A 41 -4.84 1.60 -7.17
CA LEU A 41 -3.59 0.90 -7.45
C LEU A 41 -2.39 1.65 -6.87
N GLU A 42 -2.29 2.96 -7.08
CA GLU A 42 -1.19 3.79 -6.54
C GLU A 42 -1.20 3.80 -5.01
N ALA A 43 -2.37 4.02 -4.39
CA ALA A 43 -2.52 3.94 -2.94
C ALA A 43 -2.22 2.53 -2.40
N GLY A 44 -2.57 1.50 -3.17
CA GLY A 44 -2.28 0.09 -2.86
C GLY A 44 -0.79 -0.25 -2.96
N GLU A 45 -0.08 0.32 -3.92
CA GLU A 45 1.35 0.10 -4.14
C GLU A 45 2.17 0.68 -2.98
N ILE A 46 1.92 1.93 -2.59
CA ILE A 46 2.62 2.57 -1.46
C ILE A 46 2.30 1.82 -0.17
N THR A 47 1.04 1.47 0.08
CA THR A 47 0.64 0.71 1.27
C THR A 47 1.30 -0.68 1.30
N GLY A 48 1.41 -1.36 0.15
CA GLY A 48 2.07 -2.65 0.03
C GLY A 48 3.59 -2.59 0.28
N LYS A 49 4.25 -1.55 -0.26
CA LYS A 49 5.67 -1.25 -0.01
C LYS A 49 5.90 -1.01 1.47
N LEU A 50 5.12 -0.12 2.08
CA LEU A 50 5.20 0.17 3.52
C LEU A 50 4.95 -1.10 4.34
N ALA A 51 3.95 -1.91 4.01
CA ALA A 51 3.64 -3.17 4.72
C ALA A 51 4.82 -4.15 4.71
N THR A 52 5.48 -4.26 3.56
CA THR A 52 6.67 -5.10 3.41
C THR A 52 7.83 -4.56 4.26
N ILE A 53 8.04 -3.25 4.28
CA ILE A 53 9.07 -2.60 5.11
C ILE A 53 8.77 -2.78 6.59
N ALA A 54 7.52 -2.57 7.03
CA ALA A 54 7.16 -2.77 8.43
C ALA A 54 7.40 -4.22 8.87
N ASP A 55 7.07 -5.20 8.03
CA ASP A 55 7.37 -6.60 8.33
C ASP A 55 8.87 -6.88 8.34
N TYR A 56 9.66 -6.25 7.45
CA TYR A 56 11.12 -6.34 7.44
C TYR A 56 11.71 -5.79 8.74
N VAL A 57 11.32 -4.58 9.14
CA VAL A 57 11.79 -3.90 10.35
C VAL A 57 11.46 -4.71 11.59
N VAL A 58 10.22 -5.20 11.71
CA VAL A 58 9.79 -6.00 12.85
C VAL A 58 10.59 -7.30 12.94
N LYS A 59 10.84 -7.97 11.81
CA LYS A 59 11.63 -9.21 11.78
C LYS A 59 13.11 -8.99 12.07
N ARG A 60 13.71 -7.97 11.46
CA ARG A 60 15.13 -7.63 11.67
C ARG A 60 15.40 -7.11 13.08
N GLY A 61 14.43 -6.40 13.65
CA GLY A 61 14.52 -5.79 14.98
C GLY A 61 14.22 -6.77 16.09
N ALA A 62 13.75 -7.96 15.74
CA ALA A 62 13.43 -9.00 16.70
C ALA A 62 14.65 -9.41 17.54
N VAL A 63 14.39 -9.62 18.83
CA VAL A 63 15.36 -10.21 19.75
C VAL A 63 15.65 -11.65 19.33
N GLU A 64 16.92 -11.94 19.11
CA GLU A 64 17.45 -13.30 18.94
C GLU A 64 18.13 -13.67 20.25
N ARG A 65 17.51 -14.53 21.07
CA ARG A 65 18.20 -15.03 22.27
C ARG A 65 19.19 -16.10 21.86
N SER A 66 20.48 -15.79 21.84
CA SER A 66 21.50 -16.83 22.05
C SER A 66 21.49 -17.18 23.54
N PHE A 67 21.15 -18.42 23.88
CA PHE A 67 21.37 -18.93 25.25
C PHE A 67 22.89 -19.02 25.48
N GLN A 68 23.51 -17.96 25.97
CA GLN A 68 24.81 -18.05 26.63
C GLN A 68 24.57 -18.60 28.03
N GLY A 69 24.86 -19.89 28.25
CA GLY A 69 25.07 -20.41 29.60
C GLY A 69 24.63 -21.83 29.92
N MET A 70 23.88 -22.55 29.06
CA MET A 70 23.61 -23.98 29.29
C MET A 70 23.65 -24.75 27.98
N GLU A 71 24.67 -25.60 27.87
CA GLU A 71 24.85 -26.63 26.85
C GLU A 71 23.68 -27.61 26.87
N PHE A 72 22.56 -27.31 26.21
CA PHE A 72 21.66 -28.35 25.71
C PHE A 72 20.85 -27.79 24.52
N MET A 73 21.30 -28.13 23.31
CA MET A 73 20.57 -28.01 22.05
C MET A 73 20.14 -26.59 21.59
N GLY A 74 21.11 -25.77 21.19
CA GLY A 74 21.23 -25.33 19.79
C GLY A 74 20.05 -24.68 19.06
N THR A 75 19.14 -23.96 19.71
CA THR A 75 18.17 -23.11 18.99
C THR A 75 18.06 -21.73 19.64
N ALA A 76 18.54 -20.71 18.92
CA ALA A 76 18.23 -19.33 19.26
C ALA A 76 16.71 -19.14 19.19
N SER A 77 16.06 -18.78 20.29
CA SER A 77 14.62 -18.53 20.29
C SER A 77 14.38 -17.16 19.64
N TYR A 78 13.91 -17.18 18.38
CA TYR A 78 13.52 -16.00 17.61
C TYR A 78 12.11 -15.55 18.01
N ARG A 79 11.95 -14.28 18.38
CA ARG A 79 10.67 -13.71 18.80
C ARG A 79 10.27 -12.53 17.90
N PRO A 80 9.51 -12.77 16.80
CA PRO A 80 9.31 -11.81 15.72
C PRO A 80 8.67 -10.48 16.11
N ASN A 81 7.97 -10.40 17.25
CA ASN A 81 7.32 -9.16 17.70
C ASN A 81 7.97 -8.55 18.93
N VAL A 82 9.06 -9.12 19.45
CA VAL A 82 9.79 -8.56 20.59
C VAL A 82 10.99 -7.81 20.04
N ILE A 83 10.93 -6.48 20.06
CA ILE A 83 11.94 -5.64 19.41
C ILE A 83 13.05 -5.30 20.40
N ASP A 84 14.28 -5.42 19.92
CA ASP A 84 15.46 -4.87 20.57
C ASP A 84 15.66 -3.42 20.08
N GLY A 85 15.48 -2.45 20.98
CA GLY A 85 15.62 -1.02 20.65
C GLY A 85 17.03 -0.65 20.17
N GLU A 86 18.06 -1.36 20.61
CA GLU A 86 19.44 -1.16 20.17
C GLU A 86 19.64 -1.69 18.73
N LYS A 87 19.02 -2.82 18.38
CA LYS A 87 19.02 -3.29 16.97
C LYS A 87 18.23 -2.36 16.07
N LEU A 88 17.06 -1.89 16.52
CA LEU A 88 16.20 -1.00 15.73
C LEU A 88 16.90 0.32 15.39
N SER A 89 17.57 0.94 16.36
CA SER A 89 18.30 2.22 16.17
C SER A 89 19.53 2.10 15.27
N ARG A 90 20.05 0.89 15.05
CA ARG A 90 21.20 0.62 14.18
C ARG A 90 20.82 0.21 12.76
N MET A 91 19.54 0.08 12.45
CA MET A 91 19.12 -0.26 11.09
C MET A 91 19.27 0.93 10.17
N ASP A 92 19.87 0.70 9.01
CA ASP A 92 19.84 1.65 7.91
C ASP A 92 18.49 1.57 7.18
N LEU A 93 17.55 2.38 7.65
CA LEU A 93 16.20 2.44 7.10
C LEU A 93 16.10 3.43 5.93
N GLU A 94 16.95 4.45 5.89
CA GLU A 94 17.01 5.41 4.78
C GLU A 94 17.49 4.75 3.48
N GLU A 95 18.47 3.84 3.54
CA GLU A 95 18.86 3.07 2.37
C GLU A 95 17.72 2.16 1.92
N THR A 96 17.09 1.44 2.86
CA THR A 96 15.98 0.51 2.57
C THR A 96 14.79 1.22 1.90
N GLY A 97 14.45 2.45 2.32
CA GLY A 97 13.41 3.26 1.67
C GLY A 97 13.73 3.56 0.21
N ARG A 98 14.97 3.96 -0.09
CA ARG A 98 15.43 4.26 -1.46
C ARG A 98 15.40 3.03 -2.38
N TRP A 99 15.76 1.85 -1.87
CA TRP A 99 15.69 0.60 -2.64
C TRP A 99 14.26 0.21 -3.04
N VAL A 100 13.27 0.63 -2.25
CA VAL A 100 11.84 0.35 -2.50
C VAL A 100 11.16 1.48 -3.29
N GLY A 101 11.90 2.55 -3.57
CA GLY A 101 11.42 3.73 -4.32
C GLY A 101 10.49 4.61 -3.49
N LEU A 102 10.74 4.74 -2.18
CA LEU A 102 10.13 5.76 -1.33
C LEU A 102 11.15 6.90 -1.17
N ASP A 103 10.68 8.13 -1.36
CA ASP A 103 11.53 9.33 -1.27
C ASP A 103 11.85 9.66 0.19
N HIS A 104 10.90 9.38 1.07
CA HIS A 104 11.07 9.54 2.52
C HIS A 104 10.51 8.31 3.25
N LEU A 105 11.30 7.75 4.17
CA LEU A 105 10.87 6.66 5.04
C LEU A 105 11.21 7.00 6.49
N GLN A 106 10.18 7.04 7.34
CA GLN A 106 10.32 7.25 8.78
C GLN A 106 9.78 6.05 9.54
N VAL A 107 10.56 5.55 10.49
CA VAL A 107 10.14 4.52 11.43
C VAL A 107 10.26 5.06 12.84
N SER A 108 9.14 5.14 13.55
CA SER A 108 9.11 5.66 14.92
C SER A 108 7.93 5.09 15.71
N PHE A 109 7.89 5.34 17.01
CA PHE A 109 6.76 4.96 17.87
C PHE A 109 5.65 6.02 17.91
N GLU A 110 5.83 7.10 17.15
CA GLU A 110 4.86 8.19 17.00
C GLU A 110 4.39 8.25 15.54
N LYS A 111 3.18 8.72 15.32
CA LYS A 111 2.68 8.82 13.94
C LYS A 111 3.36 10.01 13.24
N GLY A 112 4.09 9.72 12.16
CA GLY A 112 4.73 10.72 11.31
C GLY A 112 3.80 11.31 10.25
N GLU A 113 4.40 12.02 9.30
CA GLU A 113 3.74 12.60 8.12
C GLU A 113 3.64 11.58 6.97
N GLY A 114 2.70 11.78 6.05
CA GLY A 114 2.49 10.93 4.88
C GLY A 114 1.64 9.67 5.11
N ASN A 115 1.83 8.66 4.25
CA ASN A 115 1.13 7.38 4.36
C ASN A 115 1.79 6.55 5.45
N CYS A 116 1.03 6.25 6.52
CA CYS A 116 1.55 5.52 7.67
C CYS A 116 0.80 4.20 7.85
N ILE A 117 1.57 3.16 8.11
CA ILE A 117 1.05 1.91 8.66
C ILE A 117 1.65 1.68 10.04
N TYR A 118 1.03 0.79 10.82
CA TYR A 118 1.59 0.41 12.11
C TYR A 118 1.60 -1.10 12.33
N ARG A 119 2.57 -1.55 13.14
CA ARG A 119 2.64 -2.89 13.69
C ARG A 119 2.68 -2.83 15.21
N LEU A 120 2.05 -3.79 15.86
CA LEU A 120 2.13 -3.94 17.32
C LEU A 120 3.40 -4.72 17.66
N VAL A 121 4.25 -4.12 18.48
CA VAL A 121 5.51 -4.71 18.92
C VAL A 121 5.62 -4.65 20.44
N LEU A 122 6.35 -5.58 21.02
CA LEU A 122 6.70 -5.61 22.43
C LEU A 122 8.10 -5.00 22.58
N LEU A 123 8.19 -3.84 23.19
CA LEU A 123 9.46 -3.17 23.52
C LEU A 123 9.56 -3.08 25.04
N GLU A 124 10.62 -3.65 25.62
CA GLU A 124 10.86 -3.61 27.08
C GLU A 124 9.71 -4.16 27.95
N GLY A 125 8.88 -5.04 27.38
CA GLY A 125 7.72 -5.62 28.07
C GLY A 125 6.41 -4.85 27.90
N GLU A 126 6.41 -3.72 27.21
CA GLU A 126 5.21 -2.95 26.87
C GLU A 126 4.83 -3.13 25.40
N ILE A 127 3.52 -3.22 25.13
CA ILE A 127 3.00 -3.24 23.76
C ILE A 127 2.98 -1.81 23.23
N LYS A 128 3.77 -1.55 22.19
CA LYS A 128 3.87 -0.25 21.50
C LYS A 128 3.47 -0.38 20.04
N LYS A 129 3.00 0.73 19.47
CA LYS A 129 2.73 0.85 18.03
C LYS A 129 3.99 1.35 17.35
N LEU A 130 4.58 0.54 16.48
CA LEU A 130 5.66 0.96 15.61
C LEU A 130 5.03 1.47 14.30
N TYR A 131 5.15 2.76 14.04
CA TYR A 131 4.71 3.38 12.81
C TYR A 131 5.82 3.34 11.77
N VAL A 132 5.43 3.03 10.54
CA VAL A 132 6.26 3.11 9.34
C VAL A 132 5.51 4.03 8.38
N CYS A 133 6.07 5.21 8.18
CA CYS A 133 5.49 6.26 7.36
C CYS A 133 6.39 6.55 6.17
N GLY A 134 5.81 6.82 5.01
CA GLY A 134 6.57 7.22 3.84
C GLY A 134 5.73 7.80 2.72
N GLU A 135 6.43 8.41 1.78
CA GLU A 135 5.93 9.07 0.56
C GLU A 135 6.77 8.66 -0.64
#